data_AF-A0A349B1L2-F1
#
_entry.id   AF-A0A349B1L2-F1
#
_cell.length_a   1.000
_cell.length_b   1.000
_cell.length_c   1.000
_cell.angle_alpha   90.00
_cell.angle_beta   90.00
_cell.angle_gamma   90.00
#
_symmetry.space_group_name_H-M   'P 1'
#
loop_
_entity.id
_entity.type
_entity.pdbx_description
1 polymer ?
#
loop_
_entity_poly.entity_id
_entity_poly.type
_entity_poly.pdbx_seq_one_letter_code
_entity_poly.pdbx_strand_id
1 'polypeptide(L)'
;MMLAPPASAAHEGQLRRVFEADLGSLNGTGSGGNVTVEVFNQNTAIVTIEAEGMQPDAPHAQHFHGEFGTVAECPTPANDTDGDGFVSVLEGVPAYGSIKQSLTTEGDTSADSGLAVERFPVSEDGTYSYMRVFEVPLDVASNMGNLAVVLHGADFDESGAYDGEKRSSLTDDLPFEATVPVACGELDLQEIVVPAPYGDTEGTEGAVTRYYAALLNRAPDTSGFQYWVDTLPQAGAVEVAKAFTQSPEFQARYGPMLDAPAGELVDFVYIATLGRQADPSGKAYWVDALQRGAVTPGWLIAAFAESDEFMALTGTR
;
A
#
# COMPACT_ATOMS: atom_id res chain seq x y z
N MET A 1 0.84 -29.45 -25.79
CA MET A 1 1.59 -28.19 -25.63
C MET A 1 0.53 -27.11 -25.48
N MET A 2 0.05 -26.90 -24.26
CA MET A 2 -0.96 -25.88 -23.96
C MET A 2 -0.19 -24.59 -23.71
N LEU A 3 -0.39 -23.61 -24.58
CA LEU A 3 0.14 -22.27 -24.43
C LEU A 3 -0.58 -21.62 -23.24
N ALA A 4 0.17 -21.12 -22.27
CA ALA A 4 -0.36 -20.25 -21.23
C ALA A 4 -0.97 -19.00 -21.90
N PRO A 5 -2.15 -18.53 -21.44
CA PRO A 5 -2.70 -17.27 -21.95
C PRO A 5 -1.80 -16.09 -21.53
N PRO A 6 -1.77 -14.99 -22.30
CA PRO A 6 -1.06 -13.78 -21.90
C PRO A 6 -1.67 -13.22 -20.62
N ALA A 7 -0.83 -12.81 -19.66
CA ALA A 7 -1.18 -12.27 -18.34
C ALA A 7 -2.14 -11.05 -18.37
N SER A 8 -2.32 -10.44 -19.55
CA SER A 8 -3.16 -9.25 -19.74
C SER A 8 -4.68 -9.53 -19.76
N ALA A 9 -5.15 -10.76 -19.98
CA ALA A 9 -6.59 -11.04 -20.11
C ALA A 9 -7.27 -11.46 -18.80
N ALA A 10 -6.52 -11.80 -17.74
CA ALA A 10 -7.07 -12.31 -16.48
C ALA A 10 -7.54 -11.20 -15.51
N HIS A 11 -7.28 -9.93 -15.81
CA HIS A 11 -7.52 -8.80 -14.91
C HIS A 11 -8.67 -7.88 -15.34
N GLU A 12 -9.32 -8.14 -16.48
CA GLU A 12 -10.53 -7.42 -16.92
C GLU A 12 -11.71 -7.81 -16.02
N GLY A 13 -11.80 -7.18 -14.83
CA GLY A 13 -12.91 -7.38 -13.89
C GLY A 13 -12.55 -7.26 -12.41
N GLN A 14 -11.26 -7.20 -12.05
CA GLN A 14 -10.85 -6.95 -10.67
C GLN A 14 -10.88 -5.44 -10.40
N LEU A 15 -11.77 -5.01 -9.49
CA LEU A 15 -11.86 -3.60 -9.03
C LEU A 15 -10.57 -3.12 -8.36
N ARG A 16 -9.75 -4.08 -7.90
CA ARG A 16 -8.55 -3.90 -7.08
C ARG A 16 -7.55 -5.01 -7.36
N ARG A 17 -6.28 -4.65 -7.48
CA ARG A 17 -5.12 -5.56 -7.45
C ARG A 17 -4.31 -5.25 -6.20
N VAL A 18 -3.82 -6.26 -5.50
CA VAL A 18 -3.01 -6.05 -4.29
C VAL A 18 -1.65 -6.65 -4.48
N PHE A 19 -0.63 -5.90 -4.09
CA PHE A 19 0.75 -6.31 -4.09
C PHE A 19 1.29 -6.20 -2.67
N GLU A 20 2.09 -7.16 -2.25
CA GLU A 20 2.73 -7.16 -0.94
C GLU A 20 4.22 -7.39 -1.09
N ALA A 21 5.01 -6.84 -0.18
CA ALA A 21 6.44 -7.09 -0.08
C ALA A 21 6.86 -7.16 1.40
N ASP A 22 7.68 -8.15 1.73
CA ASP A 22 8.47 -8.16 2.97
C ASP A 22 9.81 -7.48 2.69
N LEU A 23 10.14 -6.45 3.48
CA LEU A 23 11.37 -5.68 3.31
C LEU A 23 12.50 -6.34 4.10
N GLY A 24 13.49 -6.88 3.38
CA GLY A 24 14.72 -7.41 3.94
C GLY A 24 15.77 -6.32 4.15
N SER A 25 16.55 -6.44 5.23
CA SER A 25 17.63 -5.50 5.53
C SER A 25 18.73 -5.52 4.48
N LEU A 26 19.18 -4.32 4.11
CA LEU A 26 20.37 -4.07 3.30
C LEU A 26 21.45 -3.42 4.15
N ASN A 27 22.71 -3.54 3.72
CA ASN A 27 23.85 -2.86 4.35
C ASN A 27 24.02 -3.12 5.86
N GLY A 28 23.50 -4.24 6.35
CA GLY A 28 23.66 -4.67 7.75
C GLY A 28 22.94 -3.78 8.78
N THR A 29 21.96 -2.99 8.36
CA THR A 29 21.26 -2.02 9.22
C THR A 29 20.30 -2.67 10.21
N GLY A 30 19.81 -3.87 9.91
CA GLY A 30 18.69 -4.48 10.64
C GLY A 30 17.32 -3.85 10.33
N SER A 31 17.26 -2.87 9.43
CA SER A 31 16.01 -2.24 8.99
C SER A 31 15.15 -3.19 8.18
N GLY A 32 13.83 -3.07 8.28
CA GLY A 32 12.88 -3.92 7.58
C GLY A 32 11.47 -3.39 7.67
N GLY A 33 10.51 -4.24 7.34
CA GLY A 33 9.10 -3.87 7.38
C GLY A 33 8.25 -4.60 6.35
N ASN A 34 7.02 -4.12 6.20
CA ASN A 34 6.03 -4.71 5.30
C ASN A 34 5.41 -3.61 4.44
N VAL A 35 5.16 -3.94 3.17
CA VAL A 35 4.50 -3.04 2.22
C VAL A 35 3.24 -3.69 1.69
N THR A 36 2.17 -2.90 1.59
CA THR A 36 0.98 -3.26 0.83
C THR A 36 0.68 -2.16 -0.17
N VAL A 37 0.49 -2.53 -1.44
CA VAL A 37 0.07 -1.63 -2.51
C VAL A 37 -1.24 -2.13 -3.10
N GLU A 38 -2.27 -1.32 -2.98
CA GLU A 38 -3.58 -1.62 -3.54
C GLU A 38 -3.84 -0.72 -4.73
N VAL A 39 -3.90 -1.29 -5.93
CA VAL A 39 -4.20 -0.56 -7.15
C VAL A 39 -5.66 -0.76 -7.51
N PHE A 40 -6.43 0.32 -7.35
CA PHE A 40 -7.82 0.42 -7.76
C PHE A 40 -7.91 0.98 -9.18
N ASN A 41 -8.89 0.49 -9.94
CA ASN A 41 -9.05 0.82 -11.36
C ASN A 41 -7.77 0.58 -12.16
N GLN A 42 -7.40 1.56 -12.98
CA GLN A 42 -6.22 1.53 -13.82
C GLN A 42 -4.95 1.94 -13.05
N ASN A 43 -5.04 2.91 -12.12
CA ASN A 43 -3.83 3.51 -11.54
C ASN A 43 -3.99 4.29 -10.23
N THR A 44 -5.11 4.20 -9.52
CA THR A 44 -5.21 4.82 -8.20
C THR A 44 -4.64 3.86 -7.16
N ALA A 45 -3.55 4.25 -6.49
CA ALA A 45 -2.84 3.41 -5.54
C ALA A 45 -3.09 3.88 -4.10
N ILE A 46 -3.35 2.92 -3.21
CA ILE A 46 -3.20 3.06 -1.77
C ILE A 46 -1.90 2.34 -1.41
N VAL A 47 -0.94 3.07 -0.85
CA VAL A 47 0.36 2.52 -0.46
C VAL A 47 0.46 2.60 1.05
N THR A 48 0.70 1.46 1.68
CA THR A 48 0.92 1.34 3.12
C THR A 48 2.30 0.73 3.37
N ILE A 49 3.10 1.34 4.25
CA ILE A 49 4.41 0.82 4.68
C ILE A 49 4.46 0.88 6.20
N GLU A 50 4.77 -0.25 6.82
CA GLU A 50 5.12 -0.34 8.23
C GLU A 50 6.60 -0.68 8.30
N ALA A 51 7.43 0.28 8.71
CA ALA A 51 8.89 0.13 8.75
C ALA A 51 9.40 0.07 10.20
N GLU A 52 10.43 -0.74 10.41
CA GLU A 52 11.08 -0.94 11.71
C GLU A 52 12.61 -1.02 11.57
N GLY A 53 13.32 -0.81 12.68
CA GLY A 53 14.79 -0.81 12.68
C GLY A 53 15.38 0.34 11.85
N MET A 54 14.62 1.43 11.71
CA MET A 54 15.02 2.63 10.98
C MET A 54 15.83 3.56 11.87
N GLN A 55 16.60 4.50 11.30
CA GLN A 55 17.27 5.54 12.09
C GLN A 55 16.24 6.44 12.78
N PRO A 56 16.23 6.54 14.13
CA PRO A 56 15.29 7.39 14.86
C PRO A 56 15.39 8.87 14.47
N ASP A 57 14.26 9.57 14.49
CA ASP A 57 14.14 11.03 14.32
C ASP A 57 14.70 11.55 12.99
N ALA A 58 14.87 10.69 11.99
CA ALA A 58 15.42 11.01 10.67
C ALA A 58 14.45 10.67 9.53
N PRO A 59 14.50 11.40 8.40
CA PRO A 59 13.67 11.13 7.23
C PRO A 59 14.18 9.96 6.38
N HIS A 60 13.28 9.13 5.87
CA HIS A 60 13.61 7.94 5.10
C HIS A 60 13.11 8.03 3.67
N ALA A 61 13.98 8.39 2.74
CA ALA A 61 13.62 8.35 1.32
C ALA A 61 13.14 6.95 0.93
N GLN A 62 12.06 6.88 0.16
CA GLN A 62 11.40 5.63 -0.17
C GLN A 62 10.73 5.69 -1.54
N HIS A 63 10.90 4.62 -2.32
CA HIS A 63 10.51 4.62 -3.73
C HIS A 63 10.08 3.24 -4.22
N PHE A 64 9.24 3.24 -5.26
CA PHE A 64 9.15 2.12 -6.19
C PHE A 64 10.29 2.21 -7.21
N HIS A 65 11.09 1.16 -7.28
CA HIS A 65 12.17 0.98 -8.24
C HIS A 65 11.82 -0.09 -9.27
N GLY A 66 12.27 0.10 -10.51
CA GLY A 66 12.18 -0.92 -11.53
C GLY A 66 12.80 -0.52 -12.86
N GLU A 67 12.68 -1.39 -13.85
CA GLU A 67 12.82 -1.03 -15.25
C GLU A 67 11.80 -1.80 -16.08
N PHE A 68 11.17 -1.13 -17.06
CA PHE A 68 10.06 -1.77 -17.76
C PHE A 68 10.57 -2.88 -18.68
N GLY A 69 10.04 -4.08 -18.48
CA GLY A 69 10.46 -5.29 -19.20
C GLY A 69 11.47 -6.16 -18.44
N THR A 70 11.86 -5.76 -17.22
CA THR A 70 12.63 -6.59 -16.28
C THR A 70 11.87 -6.73 -14.96
N VAL A 71 12.25 -7.70 -14.15
CA VAL A 71 11.81 -7.81 -12.75
C VAL A 71 12.89 -7.15 -11.90
N ALA A 72 12.51 -6.21 -11.05
CA ALA A 72 13.42 -5.62 -10.07
C ALA A 72 13.84 -6.69 -9.06
N GLU A 73 15.12 -6.72 -8.71
CA GLU A 73 15.65 -7.62 -7.68
C GLU A 73 16.30 -6.80 -6.57
N CYS A 74 16.11 -7.23 -5.32
CA CYS A 74 16.81 -6.59 -4.21
C CYS A 74 18.32 -6.86 -4.27
N PRO A 75 19.17 -5.84 -4.12
CA PRO A 75 20.61 -6.01 -4.22
C PRO A 75 21.14 -6.85 -3.05
N THR A 76 22.29 -7.48 -3.29
CA THR A 76 22.99 -8.30 -2.32
C THR A 76 24.36 -7.71 -2.02
N PRO A 77 25.08 -8.16 -0.97
CA PRO A 77 26.46 -7.74 -0.74
C PRO A 77 27.42 -8.00 -1.91
N ALA A 78 27.06 -8.85 -2.88
CA ALA A 78 27.85 -9.04 -4.09
C ALA A 78 27.78 -7.85 -5.08
N ASN A 79 26.85 -6.92 -4.86
CA ASN A 79 26.70 -5.70 -5.66
C ASN A 79 27.64 -4.57 -5.21
N ASP A 80 28.32 -4.70 -4.06
CA ASP A 80 29.39 -3.79 -3.64
C ASP A 80 30.59 -3.96 -4.60
N THR A 81 30.71 -3.02 -5.54
CA THR A 81 31.68 -3.09 -6.64
C THR A 81 33.01 -2.44 -6.30
N ASP A 82 33.01 -1.44 -5.41
CA ASP A 82 34.23 -0.77 -4.96
C ASP A 82 34.85 -1.41 -3.71
N GLY A 83 34.12 -2.32 -3.06
CA GLY A 83 34.58 -3.14 -1.95
C GLY A 83 34.66 -2.37 -0.64
N ASP A 84 33.89 -1.30 -0.49
CA ASP A 84 33.89 -0.47 0.71
C ASP A 84 32.99 -0.99 1.84
N GLY A 85 32.32 -2.11 1.60
CA GLY A 85 31.47 -2.81 2.56
C GLY A 85 30.00 -2.42 2.48
N PHE A 86 29.64 -1.49 1.59
CA PHE A 86 28.27 -1.03 1.40
C PHE A 86 27.84 -1.12 -0.05
N VAL A 87 26.57 -1.44 -0.27
CA VAL A 87 25.92 -1.24 -1.57
C VAL A 87 25.36 0.17 -1.60
N SER A 88 25.99 1.04 -2.38
CA SER A 88 25.49 2.39 -2.66
C SER A 88 24.27 2.37 -3.59
N VAL A 89 23.63 3.53 -3.78
CA VAL A 89 22.49 3.63 -4.72
C VAL A 89 22.90 3.22 -6.13
N LEU A 90 24.00 3.78 -6.65
CA LEU A 90 24.44 3.48 -8.01
C LEU A 90 24.81 2.00 -8.21
N GLU A 91 25.23 1.30 -7.16
CA GLU A 91 25.52 -0.13 -7.19
C GLU A 91 24.27 -1.01 -7.08
N GLY A 92 23.22 -0.51 -6.42
CA GLY A 92 21.91 -1.17 -6.35
C GLY A 92 21.06 -0.98 -7.61
N VAL A 93 21.19 0.15 -8.32
CA VAL A 93 20.41 0.47 -9.53
C VAL A 93 20.42 -0.63 -10.60
N PRO A 94 21.55 -1.32 -10.89
CA PRO A 94 21.54 -2.45 -11.81
C PRO A 94 20.61 -3.61 -11.42
N ALA A 95 20.28 -3.76 -10.14
CA ALA A 95 19.40 -4.83 -9.63
C ALA A 95 17.94 -4.36 -9.56
N TYR A 96 17.65 -3.28 -8.83
CA TYR A 96 16.26 -2.83 -8.63
C TYR A 96 15.78 -1.81 -9.67
N GLY A 97 16.67 -1.22 -10.47
CA GLY A 97 16.32 -0.22 -11.50
C GLY A 97 16.20 1.24 -11.04
N SER A 98 15.66 2.08 -11.91
CA SER A 98 15.47 3.52 -11.63
C SER A 98 14.22 3.77 -10.81
N ILE A 99 14.13 4.95 -10.16
CA ILE A 99 12.91 5.38 -9.47
C ILE A 99 11.79 5.51 -10.49
N LYS A 100 10.68 4.82 -10.23
CA LYS A 100 9.43 4.95 -10.99
C LYS A 100 8.40 5.81 -10.25
N GLN A 101 8.45 5.78 -8.91
CA GLN A 101 7.56 6.58 -8.06
C GLN A 101 8.26 6.85 -6.72
N SER A 102 8.23 8.10 -6.27
CA SER A 102 8.61 8.48 -4.91
C SER A 102 7.41 8.41 -3.97
N LEU A 103 7.61 7.88 -2.77
CA LEU A 103 6.56 7.70 -1.78
C LEU A 103 6.64 8.81 -0.72
N THR A 104 6.53 10.06 -1.17
CA THR A 104 6.53 11.24 -0.30
C THR A 104 5.28 11.26 0.59
N THR A 105 5.35 11.96 1.72
CA THR A 105 4.22 12.21 2.65
C THR A 105 3.26 13.26 2.10
N GLU A 106 3.75 14.19 1.27
CA GLU A 106 2.93 15.23 0.65
C GLU A 106 3.45 15.69 -0.73
N GLY A 107 2.56 16.34 -1.48
CA GLY A 107 2.91 16.95 -2.77
C GLY A 107 3.25 15.94 -3.87
N ASP A 108 4.17 16.31 -4.75
CA ASP A 108 4.60 15.47 -5.88
C ASP A 108 5.18 14.12 -5.42
N THR A 109 4.79 13.06 -6.12
CA THR A 109 5.26 11.69 -5.92
C THR A 109 6.09 11.20 -7.10
N SER A 110 6.32 12.00 -8.14
CA SER A 110 7.06 11.55 -9.32
C SER A 110 8.51 11.14 -8.99
N ALA A 111 9.21 10.55 -9.96
CA ALA A 111 10.62 10.21 -9.82
C ALA A 111 11.52 11.43 -9.51
N ASP A 112 11.11 12.64 -9.93
CA ASP A 112 11.84 13.88 -9.67
C ASP A 112 11.90 14.23 -8.17
N SER A 113 10.97 13.67 -7.39
CA SER A 113 10.94 13.81 -5.93
C SER A 113 11.92 12.88 -5.20
N GLY A 114 12.76 12.12 -5.91
CA GLY A 114 13.63 11.10 -5.34
C GLY A 114 14.57 11.59 -4.23
N LEU A 115 15.00 12.85 -4.30
CA LEU A 115 15.89 13.48 -3.32
C LEU A 115 15.20 14.55 -2.47
N ALA A 116 13.86 14.58 -2.45
CA ALA A 116 13.08 15.52 -1.63
C ALA A 116 13.02 15.06 -0.16
N VAL A 117 14.19 14.93 0.49
CA VAL A 117 14.41 14.32 1.82
C VAL A 117 13.38 14.80 2.87
N GLU A 118 13.08 16.10 2.90
CA GLU A 118 12.14 16.70 3.87
C GLU A 118 10.68 16.26 3.70
N ARG A 119 10.32 15.67 2.55
CA ARG A 119 8.95 15.20 2.25
C ARG A 119 8.81 13.69 2.38
N PHE A 120 9.74 13.01 3.03
CA PHE A 120 9.63 11.57 3.31
C PHE A 120 9.27 11.30 4.76
N PRO A 121 8.79 10.08 5.09
CA PRO A 121 8.45 9.73 6.47
C PRO A 121 9.63 9.89 7.40
N VAL A 122 9.37 10.43 8.58
CA VAL A 122 10.34 10.52 9.67
C VAL A 122 10.01 9.40 10.65
N SER A 123 11.01 8.60 11.04
CA SER A 123 10.77 7.55 12.03
C SER A 123 10.70 8.12 13.45
N GLU A 124 9.80 7.58 14.26
CA GLU A 124 9.71 7.83 15.70
C GLU A 124 10.19 6.55 16.40
N ASP A 125 11.23 6.67 17.23
CA ASP A 125 11.88 5.53 17.92
C ASP A 125 12.29 4.39 16.98
N GLY A 126 12.67 4.72 15.73
CA GLY A 126 13.11 3.76 14.71
C GLY A 126 11.99 3.00 14.01
N THR A 127 10.74 3.48 14.14
CA THR A 127 9.57 2.93 13.46
C THR A 127 8.78 4.03 12.75
N TYR A 128 8.08 3.69 11.67
CA TYR A 128 7.03 4.57 11.13
C TYR A 128 5.94 3.77 10.41
N SER A 129 4.75 4.35 10.40
CA SER A 129 3.65 3.96 9.53
C SER A 129 3.46 5.03 8.46
N TYR A 130 3.43 4.59 7.20
CA TYR A 130 3.13 5.43 6.05
C TYR A 130 1.87 4.92 5.39
N MET A 131 0.93 5.83 5.10
CA MET A 131 -0.22 5.54 4.26
C MET A 131 -0.53 6.72 3.36
N ARG A 132 -0.63 6.48 2.06
CA ARG A 132 -1.03 7.53 1.13
C ARG A 132 -1.83 7.00 -0.05
N VAL A 133 -2.79 7.82 -0.48
CA VAL A 133 -3.61 7.58 -1.67
C VAL A 133 -3.21 8.58 -2.76
N PHE A 134 -2.85 8.09 -3.93
CA PHE A 134 -2.51 8.93 -5.09
C PHE A 134 -2.60 8.15 -6.41
N GLU A 135 -2.62 8.86 -7.53
CA GLU A 135 -2.52 8.24 -8.85
C GLU A 135 -1.05 7.98 -9.20
N VAL A 136 -0.74 6.75 -9.60
CA VAL A 136 0.53 6.41 -10.24
C VAL A 136 0.40 6.53 -11.76
N PRO A 137 1.48 6.67 -12.53
CA PRO A 137 1.43 6.49 -13.97
C PRO A 137 0.89 5.10 -14.38
N LEU A 138 0.18 5.02 -15.51
CA LEU A 138 -0.45 3.77 -15.97
C LEU A 138 0.54 2.62 -16.19
N ASP A 139 1.76 2.95 -16.63
CA ASP A 139 2.85 1.99 -16.83
C ASP A 139 3.38 1.46 -15.49
N VAL A 140 3.50 2.31 -14.46
CA VAL A 140 3.79 1.90 -13.07
C VAL A 140 2.70 0.96 -12.56
N ALA A 141 1.42 1.34 -12.68
CA ALA A 141 0.31 0.50 -12.25
C ALA A 141 0.24 -0.85 -12.99
N SER A 142 0.59 -0.89 -14.27
CA SER A 142 0.55 -2.11 -15.08
C SER A 142 1.72 -3.04 -14.78
N ASN A 143 2.84 -2.50 -14.29
CA ASN A 143 4.06 -3.26 -13.98
C ASN A 143 4.34 -3.39 -12.49
N MET A 144 3.37 -3.07 -11.61
CA MET A 144 3.57 -3.02 -10.16
C MET A 144 4.23 -4.29 -9.60
N GLY A 145 3.83 -5.48 -10.07
CA GLY A 145 4.41 -6.76 -9.65
C GLY A 145 5.82 -7.07 -10.18
N ASN A 146 6.44 -6.14 -10.90
CA ASN A 146 7.83 -6.22 -11.35
C ASN A 146 8.71 -5.17 -10.64
N LEU A 147 8.14 -4.39 -9.72
CA LEU A 147 8.83 -3.32 -9.01
C LEU A 147 9.30 -3.80 -7.64
N ALA A 148 10.34 -3.17 -7.12
CA ALA A 148 10.78 -3.32 -5.75
C ALA A 148 10.51 -2.02 -4.97
N VAL A 149 10.27 -2.14 -3.67
CA VAL A 149 10.26 -1.01 -2.75
C VAL A 149 11.63 -0.94 -2.10
N VAL A 150 12.24 0.24 -2.12
CA VAL A 150 13.52 0.48 -1.44
C VAL A 150 13.34 1.61 -0.45
N LEU A 151 13.76 1.36 0.80
CA LEU A 151 13.86 2.36 1.85
C LEU A 151 15.32 2.76 2.03
N HIS A 152 15.55 4.03 2.35
CA HIS A 152 16.87 4.62 2.49
C HIS A 152 17.02 5.33 3.84
N GLY A 153 18.27 5.61 4.22
CA GLY A 153 18.56 6.41 5.41
C GLY A 153 19.08 5.56 6.57
N ALA A 154 20.40 5.57 6.79
CA ALA A 154 21.04 4.96 7.96
C ALA A 154 22.18 5.85 8.45
N ASP A 155 22.28 5.98 9.77
CA ASP A 155 23.37 6.65 10.46
C ASP A 155 24.40 5.59 10.88
N PHE A 156 25.54 5.53 10.18
CA PHE A 156 26.54 4.48 10.40
C PHE A 156 27.59 4.86 11.43
N ASP A 157 27.73 6.16 11.71
CA ASP A 157 28.67 6.65 12.72
C ASP A 157 28.03 6.90 14.09
N GLU A 158 26.72 6.65 14.20
CA GLU A 158 25.90 6.76 15.42
C GLU A 158 25.88 8.19 15.99
N SER A 159 26.00 9.19 15.12
CA SER A 159 25.97 10.61 15.47
C SER A 159 24.57 11.12 15.86
N GLY A 160 23.52 10.40 15.43
CA GLY A 160 22.12 10.80 15.53
C GLY A 160 21.64 11.64 14.36
N ALA A 161 22.45 11.84 13.32
CA ALA A 161 22.11 12.67 12.16
C ALA A 161 22.65 12.05 10.87
N TYR A 162 22.16 12.52 9.72
CA TYR A 162 22.83 12.27 8.45
C TYR A 162 23.85 13.39 8.22
N ASP A 163 25.06 13.21 8.75
CA ASP A 163 26.13 14.20 8.65
C ASP A 163 27.52 13.59 8.39
N GLY A 164 27.58 12.29 8.11
CA GLY A 164 28.80 11.56 7.80
C GLY A 164 29.61 12.17 6.64
N GLU A 165 30.93 11.99 6.70
CA GLU A 165 31.88 12.55 5.73
C GLU A 165 31.71 11.98 4.31
N LYS A 166 31.32 10.70 4.20
CA LYS A 166 31.09 10.03 2.91
C LYS A 166 29.86 10.66 2.23
N ARG A 167 30.01 11.05 0.96
CA ARG A 167 28.92 11.68 0.19
C ARG A 167 28.11 10.65 -0.59
N SER A 168 26.87 11.03 -0.92
CA SER A 168 25.99 10.19 -1.73
C SER A 168 26.59 9.89 -3.09
N SER A 169 26.39 8.66 -3.57
CA SER A 169 26.70 8.29 -4.96
C SER A 169 25.90 9.08 -6.01
N LEU A 170 24.83 9.78 -5.61
CA LEU A 170 23.95 10.54 -6.49
C LEU A 170 24.32 12.03 -6.58
N THR A 171 24.82 12.61 -5.49
CA THR A 171 25.10 14.06 -5.38
C THR A 171 26.06 14.35 -4.24
N ASP A 172 26.91 15.36 -4.43
CA ASP A 172 27.80 15.86 -3.37
C ASP A 172 27.04 16.67 -2.30
N ASP A 173 25.78 17.04 -2.52
CA ASP A 173 24.98 17.86 -1.60
C ASP A 173 24.37 17.07 -0.44
N LEU A 174 24.29 15.74 -0.56
CA LEU A 174 23.76 14.86 0.49
C LEU A 174 24.83 13.89 1.03
N PRO A 175 24.82 13.60 2.35
CA PRO A 175 25.60 12.51 2.91
C PRO A 175 25.18 11.17 2.31
N PHE A 176 26.12 10.21 2.32
CA PHE A 176 25.86 8.82 1.96
C PHE A 176 24.71 8.25 2.79
N GLU A 177 24.73 8.52 4.09
CA GLU A 177 23.75 8.12 5.09
C GLU A 177 22.30 8.43 4.70
N ALA A 178 22.05 9.61 4.14
CA ALA A 178 20.70 10.03 3.73
C ALA A 178 20.16 9.28 2.50
N THR A 179 21.01 8.59 1.75
CA THR A 179 20.65 7.99 0.45
C THR A 179 20.96 6.51 0.35
N VAL A 180 21.73 5.94 1.28
CA VAL A 180 22.07 4.52 1.29
C VAL A 180 20.80 3.67 1.38
N PRO A 181 20.64 2.62 0.55
CA PRO A 181 19.56 1.65 0.72
C PRO A 181 19.70 0.89 2.04
N VAL A 182 18.61 0.79 2.81
CA VAL A 182 18.61 0.13 4.13
C VAL A 182 17.64 -1.03 4.21
N ALA A 183 16.60 -1.05 3.38
CA ALA A 183 15.68 -2.17 3.26
C ALA A 183 15.14 -2.26 1.84
N CYS A 184 14.85 -3.47 1.37
CA CYS A 184 14.27 -3.70 0.05
C CYS A 184 13.34 -4.92 0.05
N GLY A 185 12.25 -4.84 -0.72
CA GLY A 185 11.37 -5.99 -0.98
C GLY A 185 10.74 -5.91 -2.36
N GLU A 186 10.61 -7.06 -3.01
CA GLU A 186 9.99 -7.23 -4.32
C GLU A 186 8.47 -7.30 -4.17
N LEU A 187 7.72 -6.58 -5.02
CA LEU A 187 6.26 -6.55 -4.94
C LEU A 187 5.65 -7.76 -5.63
N ASP A 188 4.98 -8.62 -4.86
CA ASP A 188 4.30 -9.80 -5.36
C ASP A 188 2.78 -9.60 -5.42
N LEU A 189 2.18 -9.93 -6.56
CA LEU A 189 0.73 -9.91 -6.72
C LEU A 189 0.07 -10.94 -5.80
N GLN A 190 -0.80 -10.46 -4.92
CA GLN A 190 -1.62 -11.29 -4.05
C GLN A 190 -2.95 -11.61 -4.74
N GLU A 191 -3.10 -12.84 -5.22
CA GLU A 191 -4.38 -13.32 -5.75
C GLU A 191 -5.32 -13.69 -4.59
N ILE A 192 -6.40 -12.91 -4.42
CA ILE A 192 -7.49 -13.30 -3.51
C ILE A 192 -8.30 -14.42 -4.17
N VAL A 193 -7.91 -15.66 -3.91
CA VAL A 193 -8.68 -16.83 -4.32
C VAL A 193 -9.79 -17.07 -3.29
N VAL A 194 -11.05 -16.88 -3.68
CA VAL A 194 -12.21 -17.27 -2.85
C VAL A 194 -12.60 -18.71 -3.23
N PRO A 195 -12.26 -19.73 -2.43
CA PRO A 195 -12.57 -21.10 -2.78
C PRO A 195 -14.07 -21.39 -2.60
N ALA A 196 -14.60 -22.32 -3.39
CA ALA A 196 -15.94 -22.87 -3.14
C ALA A 196 -16.01 -23.52 -1.74
N PRO A 197 -17.12 -23.38 -0.99
CA PRO A 197 -18.41 -22.82 -1.38
C PRO A 197 -18.54 -21.29 -1.21
N TYR A 198 -17.49 -20.59 -0.76
CA TYR A 198 -17.56 -19.16 -0.40
C TYR A 198 -17.66 -18.22 -1.61
N GLY A 199 -17.45 -18.73 -2.81
CA GLY A 199 -17.59 -17.98 -4.07
C GLY A 199 -19.04 -17.86 -4.58
N ASP A 200 -20.04 -18.33 -3.83
CA ASP A 200 -21.43 -18.03 -4.15
C ASP A 200 -21.66 -16.51 -3.97
N THR A 201 -22.16 -15.87 -5.01
CA THR A 201 -22.23 -14.39 -5.12
C THR A 201 -23.57 -13.84 -4.69
N GLU A 202 -24.57 -14.70 -4.53
CA GLU A 202 -25.94 -14.31 -4.20
C GLU A 202 -26.22 -14.44 -2.70
N GLY A 203 -27.26 -13.75 -2.24
CA GLY A 203 -27.77 -13.88 -0.87
C GLY A 203 -26.77 -13.46 0.23
N THR A 204 -26.95 -14.06 1.40
CA THR A 204 -26.19 -13.74 2.61
C THR A 204 -24.73 -14.18 2.50
N GLU A 205 -24.49 -15.36 1.94
CA GLU A 205 -23.18 -15.94 1.69
C GLU A 205 -22.32 -15.01 0.83
N GLY A 206 -22.87 -14.52 -0.28
CA GLY A 206 -22.18 -13.55 -1.13
C GLY A 206 -21.87 -12.25 -0.40
N ALA A 207 -22.80 -11.74 0.41
CA ALA A 207 -22.58 -10.51 1.19
C ALA A 207 -21.42 -10.64 2.17
N VAL A 208 -21.35 -11.77 2.89
CA VAL A 208 -20.24 -12.05 3.79
C VAL A 208 -18.91 -12.10 3.04
N THR A 209 -18.84 -12.85 1.94
CA THR A 209 -17.63 -12.91 1.10
C THR A 209 -17.19 -11.52 0.62
N ARG A 210 -18.14 -10.66 0.23
CA ARG A 210 -17.85 -9.28 -0.17
C ARG A 210 -17.29 -8.44 0.98
N TYR A 211 -17.81 -8.54 2.20
CA TYR A 211 -17.22 -7.81 3.33
C TYR A 211 -15.77 -8.20 3.57
N TYR A 212 -15.46 -9.50 3.50
CA TYR A 212 -14.07 -9.95 3.64
C TYR A 212 -13.17 -9.42 2.52
N ALA A 213 -13.61 -9.49 1.26
CA ALA A 213 -12.82 -9.00 0.14
C ALA A 213 -12.64 -7.47 0.19
N ALA A 214 -13.72 -6.72 0.41
CA ALA A 214 -13.74 -5.26 0.36
C ALA A 214 -13.07 -4.62 1.57
N LEU A 215 -13.37 -5.13 2.77
CA LEU A 215 -12.96 -4.49 4.03
C LEU A 215 -11.67 -5.10 4.58
N LEU A 216 -11.38 -6.38 4.31
CA LEU A 216 -10.24 -7.09 4.91
C LEU A 216 -9.23 -7.62 3.90
N ASN A 217 -9.49 -7.48 2.60
CA ASN A 217 -8.58 -7.93 1.55
C ASN A 217 -8.24 -9.42 1.58
N ARG A 218 -9.20 -10.28 1.91
CA ARG A 218 -8.97 -11.73 1.90
C ARG A 218 -10.25 -12.51 1.70
N ALA A 219 -10.10 -13.81 1.45
CA ALA A 219 -11.21 -14.73 1.59
C ALA A 219 -11.55 -14.93 3.09
N PRO A 220 -12.83 -15.18 3.41
CA PRO A 220 -13.21 -15.59 4.76
C PRO A 220 -12.56 -16.94 5.13
N ASP A 221 -12.20 -17.11 6.40
CA ASP A 221 -11.98 -18.45 6.94
C ASP A 221 -13.33 -19.14 7.21
N THR A 222 -13.32 -20.47 7.29
CA THR A 222 -14.54 -21.27 7.47
C THR A 222 -15.37 -20.84 8.69
N SER A 223 -14.71 -20.49 9.80
CA SER A 223 -15.42 -20.18 11.04
C SER A 223 -16.01 -18.77 11.02
N GLY A 224 -15.25 -17.80 10.53
CA GLY A 224 -15.69 -16.44 10.31
C GLY A 224 -16.84 -16.37 9.30
N PHE A 225 -16.72 -17.10 8.18
CA PHE A 225 -17.78 -17.18 7.17
C PHE A 225 -19.11 -17.62 7.80
N GLN A 226 -19.12 -18.78 8.47
CA GLN A 226 -20.34 -19.34 9.05
C GLN A 226 -20.93 -18.40 10.10
N TYR A 227 -20.09 -17.81 10.96
CA TYR A 227 -20.54 -16.86 11.97
C TYR A 227 -21.27 -15.66 11.35
N TRP A 228 -20.70 -15.07 10.30
CA TRP A 228 -21.29 -13.90 9.66
C TRP A 228 -22.53 -14.26 8.82
N VAL A 229 -22.57 -15.44 8.20
CA VAL A 229 -23.75 -15.93 7.48
C VAL A 229 -24.94 -16.10 8.44
N ASP A 230 -24.70 -16.62 9.64
CA ASP A 230 -25.76 -16.77 10.65
C ASP A 230 -26.17 -15.41 11.27
N THR A 231 -25.23 -14.45 11.33
CA THR A 231 -25.43 -13.14 11.98
C THR A 231 -26.11 -12.13 11.07
N LEU A 232 -25.78 -12.09 9.78
CA LEU A 232 -26.24 -11.06 8.84
C LEU A 232 -27.77 -10.91 8.78
N PRO A 233 -28.58 -11.99 8.70
CA PRO A 233 -30.04 -11.88 8.65
C PRO A 233 -30.66 -11.33 9.95
N GLN A 234 -29.94 -11.42 11.07
CA GLN A 234 -30.41 -11.00 12.39
C GLN A 234 -29.99 -9.58 12.74
N ALA A 235 -28.73 -9.22 12.46
CA ALA A 235 -28.15 -7.92 12.78
C ALA A 235 -28.38 -6.88 11.68
N GLY A 236 -28.49 -7.32 10.42
CA GLY A 236 -28.51 -6.46 9.24
C GLY A 236 -27.12 -6.05 8.78
N ALA A 237 -27.05 -5.71 7.50
CA ALA A 237 -25.81 -5.42 6.76
C ALA A 237 -24.93 -4.33 7.37
N VAL A 238 -25.53 -3.19 7.74
CA VAL A 238 -24.79 -2.05 8.29
C VAL A 238 -24.07 -2.41 9.60
N GLU A 239 -24.71 -3.18 10.48
CA GLU A 239 -24.08 -3.54 11.76
C GLU A 239 -22.98 -4.60 11.57
N VAL A 240 -23.16 -5.53 10.64
CA VAL A 240 -22.09 -6.48 10.26
C VAL A 240 -20.90 -5.74 9.67
N ALA A 241 -21.10 -4.90 8.65
CA ALA A 241 -20.03 -4.14 8.03
C ALA A 241 -19.31 -3.22 9.05
N LYS A 242 -20.05 -2.60 9.97
CA LYS A 242 -19.46 -1.85 11.08
C LYS A 242 -18.58 -2.73 11.98
N ALA A 243 -19.01 -3.95 12.29
CA ALA A 243 -18.19 -4.88 13.08
C ALA A 243 -16.89 -5.26 12.36
N PHE A 244 -16.90 -5.39 11.03
CA PHE A 244 -15.67 -5.54 10.23
C PHE A 244 -14.76 -4.32 10.36
N THR A 245 -15.30 -3.10 10.23
CA THR A 245 -14.50 -1.86 10.39
C THR A 245 -13.91 -1.70 11.80
N GLN A 246 -14.53 -2.32 12.81
CA GLN A 246 -14.05 -2.31 14.20
C GLN A 246 -13.10 -3.47 14.52
N SER A 247 -12.88 -4.39 13.58
CA SER A 247 -11.99 -5.53 13.79
C SER A 247 -10.53 -5.08 13.90
N PRO A 248 -9.69 -5.78 14.70
CA PRO A 248 -8.27 -5.49 14.77
C PRO A 248 -7.58 -5.52 13.40
N GLU A 249 -8.03 -6.40 12.50
CA GLU A 249 -7.50 -6.52 11.14
C GLU A 249 -7.77 -5.26 10.31
N PHE A 250 -9.00 -4.74 10.35
CA PHE A 250 -9.33 -3.49 9.67
C PHE A 250 -8.59 -2.29 10.28
N GLN A 251 -8.54 -2.22 11.61
CA GLN A 251 -7.87 -1.12 12.33
C GLN A 251 -6.37 -1.10 12.08
N ALA A 252 -5.72 -2.28 12.03
CA ALA A 252 -4.31 -2.38 11.68
C ALA A 252 -4.04 -1.87 10.27
N ARG A 253 -4.91 -2.22 9.30
CA ARG A 253 -4.69 -1.83 7.90
C ARG A 253 -5.10 -0.40 7.57
N TYR A 254 -6.21 0.09 8.11
CA TYR A 254 -6.83 1.37 7.69
C TYR A 254 -7.12 2.33 8.85
N GLY A 255 -6.74 1.98 10.09
CA GLY A 255 -6.92 2.83 11.28
C GLY A 255 -6.41 4.26 11.08
N PRO A 256 -5.18 4.48 10.58
CA PRO A 256 -4.67 5.83 10.30
C PRO A 256 -5.59 6.66 9.38
N MET A 257 -6.24 6.01 8.40
CA MET A 257 -7.17 6.68 7.50
C MET A 257 -8.52 6.99 8.14
N LEU A 258 -8.95 6.22 9.15
CA LEU A 258 -10.18 6.51 9.90
C LEU A 258 -10.07 7.80 10.72
N ASP A 259 -8.86 8.17 11.12
CA ASP A 259 -8.54 9.39 11.87
C ASP A 259 -8.10 10.56 10.96
N ALA A 260 -7.98 10.32 9.65
CA ALA A 260 -7.61 11.34 8.66
C ALA A 260 -8.66 12.46 8.55
N PRO A 261 -8.30 13.65 8.03
CA PRO A 261 -9.27 14.70 7.72
C PRO A 261 -10.43 14.17 6.89
N ALA A 262 -11.66 14.60 7.20
CA ALA A 262 -12.88 14.05 6.60
C ALA A 262 -12.86 14.00 5.05
N GLY A 263 -12.19 14.95 4.40
CA GLY A 263 -12.03 14.95 2.94
C GLY A 263 -11.20 13.78 2.40
N GLU A 264 -10.12 13.43 3.10
CA GLU A 264 -9.22 12.32 2.74
C GLU A 264 -9.88 10.98 3.02
N LEU A 265 -10.52 10.84 4.18
CA LEU A 265 -11.32 9.65 4.50
C LEU A 265 -12.39 9.41 3.43
N VAL A 266 -13.14 10.45 3.01
CA VAL A 266 -14.17 10.28 1.97
C VAL A 266 -13.56 9.83 0.65
N ASP A 267 -12.46 10.43 0.20
CA ASP A 267 -11.78 9.98 -1.02
C ASP A 267 -11.35 8.52 -0.92
N PHE A 268 -10.76 8.14 0.22
CA PHE A 268 -10.40 6.75 0.51
C PHE A 268 -11.61 5.82 0.43
N VAL A 269 -12.74 6.13 1.07
CA VAL A 269 -13.92 5.26 1.03
C VAL A 269 -14.42 5.07 -0.40
N TYR A 270 -14.51 6.15 -1.19
CA TYR A 270 -14.91 6.05 -2.60
C TYR A 270 -13.97 5.17 -3.43
N ILE A 271 -12.66 5.29 -3.21
CA ILE A 271 -11.66 4.50 -3.94
C ILE A 271 -11.70 3.04 -3.48
N ALA A 272 -11.61 2.79 -2.17
CA ALA A 272 -11.50 1.47 -1.58
C ALA A 272 -12.74 0.60 -1.80
N THR A 273 -13.92 1.22 -1.89
CA THR A 273 -15.17 0.49 -2.14
C THR A 273 -15.59 0.55 -3.61
N LEU A 274 -15.74 1.74 -4.18
CA LEU A 274 -16.35 1.90 -5.51
C LEU A 274 -15.32 1.91 -6.63
N GLY A 275 -14.02 1.92 -6.33
CA GLY A 275 -12.98 2.08 -7.33
C GLY A 275 -13.24 3.35 -8.14
N ARG A 276 -13.41 4.52 -7.53
CA ARG A 276 -13.40 5.79 -8.26
C ARG A 276 -13.20 6.95 -7.31
N GLN A 277 -12.84 8.11 -7.87
CA GLN A 277 -12.85 9.35 -7.10
C GLN A 277 -14.29 9.77 -6.75
N ALA A 278 -14.43 10.44 -5.61
CA ALA A 278 -15.65 11.09 -5.23
C ALA A 278 -15.98 12.21 -6.21
N ASP A 279 -17.25 12.33 -6.62
CA ASP A 279 -17.70 13.52 -7.33
C ASP A 279 -17.72 14.72 -6.37
N PRO A 280 -17.50 15.96 -6.84
CA PRO A 280 -17.39 17.12 -5.96
C PRO A 280 -18.59 17.33 -5.02
N SER A 281 -19.81 17.05 -5.50
CA SER A 281 -21.04 17.16 -4.71
C SER A 281 -21.16 16.08 -3.65
N GLY A 282 -20.90 14.82 -4.02
CA GLY A 282 -20.92 13.68 -3.12
C GLY A 282 -19.88 13.84 -2.02
N LYS A 283 -18.65 14.23 -2.39
CA LYS A 283 -17.59 14.53 -1.42
C LYS A 283 -18.02 15.60 -0.42
N ALA A 284 -18.52 16.74 -0.91
CA ALA A 284 -18.96 17.83 -0.05
C ALA A 284 -20.07 17.40 0.93
N TYR A 285 -21.02 16.58 0.47
CA TYR A 285 -22.08 16.04 1.30
C TYR A 285 -21.54 15.14 2.43
N TRP A 286 -20.68 14.17 2.11
CA TRP A 286 -20.17 13.23 3.10
C TRP A 286 -19.21 13.89 4.09
N VAL A 287 -18.40 14.85 3.63
CA VAL A 287 -17.54 15.66 4.50
C VAL A 287 -18.37 16.43 5.53
N ASP A 288 -19.43 17.11 5.10
CA ASP A 288 -20.31 17.85 6.01
C ASP A 288 -21.04 16.90 6.99
N ALA A 289 -21.47 15.72 6.53
CA ALA A 289 -22.08 14.71 7.39
C ALA A 289 -21.13 14.18 8.48
N LEU A 290 -19.86 13.94 8.13
CA LEU A 290 -18.81 13.54 9.10
C LEU A 290 -18.50 14.67 10.07
N GLN A 291 -18.28 15.90 9.58
CA GLN A 291 -17.91 17.05 10.40
C GLN A 291 -19.00 17.45 11.41
N ARG A 292 -20.28 17.27 11.06
CA ARG A 292 -21.41 17.52 11.97
C ARG A 292 -21.75 16.32 12.86
N GLY A 293 -20.99 15.21 12.76
CA GLY A 293 -21.22 13.99 13.53
C GLY A 293 -22.52 13.26 13.18
N ALA A 294 -23.08 13.51 11.99
CA ALA A 294 -24.30 12.85 11.53
C ALA A 294 -24.04 11.38 11.15
N VAL A 295 -22.81 11.05 10.76
CA VAL A 295 -22.32 9.70 10.48
C VAL A 295 -20.93 9.51 11.08
N THR A 296 -20.56 8.27 11.37
CA THR A 296 -19.20 7.91 11.79
C THR A 296 -18.39 7.37 10.59
N PRO A 297 -17.04 7.37 10.64
CA PRO A 297 -16.20 6.74 9.61
C PRO A 297 -16.59 5.29 9.30
N GLY A 298 -16.74 4.46 10.34
CA GLY A 298 -17.13 3.06 10.17
C GLY A 298 -18.54 2.90 9.57
N TRP A 299 -19.48 3.77 9.91
CA TRP A 299 -20.81 3.77 9.28
C TRP A 299 -20.74 4.16 7.80
N LEU A 300 -19.93 5.16 7.44
CA LEU A 300 -19.75 5.59 6.05
C LEU A 300 -19.24 4.44 5.17
N ILE A 301 -18.20 3.74 5.64
CA ILE A 301 -17.64 2.58 4.93
C ILE A 301 -18.69 1.47 4.76
N ALA A 302 -19.41 1.16 5.84
CA ALA A 302 -20.50 0.18 5.81
C ALA A 302 -21.60 0.56 4.80
N ALA A 303 -21.98 1.84 4.73
CA ALA A 303 -22.99 2.31 3.79
C ALA A 303 -22.54 2.20 2.33
N PHE A 304 -21.25 2.39 2.05
CA PHE A 304 -20.69 2.25 0.71
C PHE A 304 -20.57 0.79 0.27
N ALA A 305 -20.14 -0.10 1.17
CA ALA A 305 -20.08 -1.55 0.94
C ALA A 305 -21.47 -2.15 0.65
N GLU A 306 -22.54 -1.49 1.07
CA GLU A 306 -23.94 -1.88 0.84
C GLU A 306 -24.65 -1.08 -0.26
N SER A 307 -23.91 -0.23 -0.97
CA SER A 307 -24.50 0.56 -2.03
C SER A 307 -24.83 -0.31 -3.25
N ASP A 308 -25.92 0.04 -3.96
CA ASP A 308 -26.27 -0.60 -5.23
C ASP A 308 -25.11 -0.57 -6.24
N GLU A 309 -24.29 0.48 -6.18
CA GLU A 309 -23.11 0.63 -7.02
C GLU A 309 -22.04 -0.41 -6.68
N PHE A 310 -21.69 -0.55 -5.40
CA PHE A 310 -20.75 -1.56 -4.94
C PHE A 310 -21.22 -2.97 -5.33
N MET A 311 -22.49 -3.28 -5.04
CA MET A 311 -23.12 -4.55 -5.36
C MET A 311 -23.11 -4.86 -6.86
N ALA A 312 -23.31 -3.84 -7.71
CA ALA A 312 -23.23 -3.98 -9.16
C ALA A 312 -21.80 -4.21 -9.65
N LEU A 313 -20.82 -3.51 -9.06
CA LEU A 313 -19.40 -3.66 -9.39
C LEU A 313 -18.87 -5.06 -9.01
N THR A 314 -19.35 -5.63 -7.90
CA THR A 314 -18.93 -6.96 -7.44
C THR A 314 -19.75 -8.11 -8.01
N GLY A 315 -20.78 -7.83 -8.83
CA GLY A 315 -21.56 -8.85 -9.54
C GLY A 315 -22.60 -9.58 -8.69
N THR A 316 -23.21 -8.91 -7.72
CA THR A 316 -24.01 -9.55 -6.67
C THR A 316 -25.36 -8.84 -6.52
N ARG A 317 -26.46 -9.51 -6.88
CA ARG A 317 -27.84 -9.02 -6.70
C ARG A 317 -28.69 -10.02 -5.93
#